data_AF-A0A6F8T8K0-F1
#
_entry.id   AF-A0A6F8T8K0-F1
#
_cell.length_a   1.000
_cell.length_b   1.000
_cell.length_c   1.000
_cell.angle_alpha   90.00
_cell.angle_beta   90.00
_cell.angle_gamma   90.00
#
_symmetry.space_group_name_H-M   'P 1'
#
loop_
_entity.id
_entity.type
_entity.pdbx_description
1 polymer ?
#
loop_
_entity_poly.entity_id
_entity_poly.type
_entity_poly.pdbx_seq_one_letter_code
_entity_poly.pdbx_strand_id
1 'polypeptide(L)' 'MYGWEKHSLVGNPLFMIIPEAFHTAHDIGFSRFLKTEKPTLLGKPLALSICHASGGSLSAEHTIYAEKKEGKWAFGALI' A
#
# COMPACT_ATOMS: atom_id res chain seq x y z
N MET A 1 -11.00 5.08 11.94
CA MET A 1 -10.90 5.98 10.77
C MET A 1 -11.14 5.26 9.45
N TYR A 2 -10.65 4.03 9.26
CA TYR A 2 -10.75 3.31 7.98
C TYR A 2 -11.86 2.25 7.89
N GLY A 3 -12.55 1.98 9.01
CA GLY A 3 -13.70 1.08 9.08
C GLY A 3 -13.39 -0.42 9.02
N TRP A 4 -12.13 -0.80 8.81
CA TRP A 4 -11.72 -2.19 8.67
C TRP A 4 -11.43 -2.86 10.01
N GLU A 5 -11.88 -4.11 10.15
CA GLU A 5 -11.47 -5.00 11.23
C GLU A 5 -10.18 -5.73 10.85
N LYS A 6 -9.24 -5.90 11.78
CA LYS A 6 -7.94 -6.52 11.48
C LYS A 6 -8.07 -7.89 10.82
N HIS A 7 -8.98 -8.74 11.32
CA HIS A 7 -9.19 -10.08 10.79
C HIS A 7 -9.76 -10.08 9.36
N SER A 8 -10.39 -9.00 8.92
CA SER A 8 -10.87 -8.85 7.54
C SER A 8 -9.76 -8.50 6.56
N LEU A 9 -8.65 -7.92 7.04
CA LEU A 9 -7.53 -7.50 6.19
C LEU A 9 -6.41 -8.54 6.12
N VAL A 10 -6.10 -9.20 7.24
CA VAL A 10 -4.98 -10.14 7.30
C VAL A 10 -5.24 -11.35 6.41
N GLY A 11 -4.25 -11.69 5.58
CA GLY A 11 -4.32 -12.81 4.63
C GLY A 11 -4.91 -12.44 3.27
N ASN A 12 -5.46 -11.23 3.13
CA ASN A 12 -6.01 -10.74 1.88
C ASN A 12 -5.02 -9.84 1.11
N PRO A 13 -5.23 -9.64 -0.20
CA PRO A 13 -4.40 -8.74 -0.99
C PRO A 13 -4.47 -7.29 -0.50
N LEU A 14 -3.34 -6.58 -0.60
CA LEU A 14 -3.26 -5.14 -0.30
C LEU A 14 -4.25 -4.31 -1.13
N PHE A 15 -4.61 -4.77 -2.32
CA PHE A 15 -5.53 -4.10 -3.23
C PHE A 15 -6.93 -3.87 -2.67
N MET A 16 -7.34 -4.55 -1.60
CA MET A 16 -8.63 -4.26 -0.96
C MET A 16 -8.69 -2.84 -0.36
N ILE A 17 -7.56 -2.28 0.06
CA ILE A 17 -7.50 -0.95 0.68
C ILE A 17 -7.02 0.14 -0.30
N ILE A 18 -6.64 -0.24 -1.52
CA ILE A 18 -6.19 0.66 -2.58
C ILE A 18 -7.36 0.86 -3.57
N PRO A 19 -7.71 2.10 -3.95
CA PRO A 19 -8.74 2.33 -4.96
C PRO A 19 -8.37 1.68 -6.30
N GLU A 20 -9.37 1.08 -6.96
CA GLU A 20 -9.21 0.30 -8.20
C GLU A 20 -8.44 1.05 -9.29
N ALA A 21 -8.70 2.36 -9.43
CA ALA A 21 -8.00 3.24 -10.37
C ALA A 21 -6.47 3.24 -10.22
N PHE A 22 -5.94 2.81 -9.06
CA PHE A 22 -4.50 2.76 -8.80
C PHE A 22 -3.92 1.33 -8.82
N HIS A 23 -4.71 0.27 -9.05
CA HIS A 23 -4.22 -1.12 -9.00
C HIS A 23 -3.10 -1.36 -10.03
N THR A 24 -3.33 -1.01 -11.30
CA THR A 24 -2.32 -1.15 -12.37
C THR A 24 -1.05 -0.36 -12.07
N ALA A 25 -1.17 0.86 -11.53
CA ALA A 25 -0.02 1.68 -11.19
C ALA A 25 0.82 1.04 -10.07
N HIS A 26 0.17 0.42 -9.08
CA HIS A 26 0.83 -0.32 -8.02
C HIS A 26 1.49 -1.60 -8.53
N ASP A 27 0.83 -2.38 -9.41
CA ASP A 27 1.43 -3.57 -10.03
C ASP A 27 2.72 -3.24 -10.78
N ILE A 28 2.70 -2.17 -11.58
CA ILE A 28 3.88 -1.69 -12.31
C ILE A 28 4.95 -1.20 -11.31
N GLY A 29 4.55 -0.44 -10.29
CA GLY A 29 5.44 0.07 -9.26
C GLY A 29 6.18 -1.02 -8.49
N PHE A 30 5.44 -2.03 -8.01
CA PHE A 30 6.01 -3.20 -7.33
C PHE A 30 6.89 -4.02 -8.27
N SER A 31 6.44 -4.31 -9.49
CA SER A 31 7.23 -5.05 -10.48
C SER A 31 8.55 -4.37 -10.81
N ARG A 32 8.54 -3.05 -10.97
CA ARG A 32 9.76 -2.25 -11.18
C ARG A 32 10.66 -2.29 -9.96
N PHE A 33 10.10 -2.08 -8.76
CA PHE A 33 10.88 -2.09 -7.53
C PHE A 33 11.54 -3.44 -7.28
N LEU A 34 10.82 -4.56 -7.43
CA LEU A 34 11.38 -5.90 -7.22
C LEU A 34 12.53 -6.24 -8.17
N LYS A 35 12.56 -5.65 -9.37
CA LYS A 35 13.65 -5.82 -10.35
C LYS A 35 14.85 -4.91 -10.11
N THR A 36 14.60 -3.70 -9.62
CA THR A 36 15.60 -2.63 -9.59
C THR A 36 16.09 -2.27 -8.19
N GLU A 37 15.30 -2.62 -7.18
CA GLU A 37 15.43 -2.22 -5.77
C GLU A 37 15.57 -0.69 -5.59
N LYS A 38 15.11 0.09 -6.58
CA LYS A 38 15.18 1.56 -6.58
C LYS A 38 13.82 2.17 -6.23
N PRO A 39 13.69 2.80 -5.04
CA PRO A 39 12.45 3.44 -4.63
C PRO A 39 12.23 4.78 -5.34
N THR A 40 10.96 5.16 -5.53
CA THR A 40 10.56 6.51 -5.98
C THR A 40 9.73 7.27 -4.96
N LEU A 41 9.06 6.56 -4.04
CA LEU A 41 8.05 7.12 -3.14
C LEU A 41 8.28 6.80 -1.66
N LEU A 42 9.27 5.96 -1.31
CA LEU A 42 9.48 5.52 0.07
C LEU A 42 10.05 6.62 0.97
N GLY A 43 9.73 6.54 2.26
CA GLY A 43 10.37 7.32 3.32
C GLY A 43 9.97 8.79 3.41
N LYS A 44 8.89 9.20 2.74
CA LYS A 44 8.32 10.54 2.84
C LYS A 44 6.80 10.51 2.99
N PRO A 45 6.19 11.50 3.65
CA PRO A 45 4.73 11.62 3.74
C PRO A 45 4.09 11.82 2.36
N LEU A 46 2.96 11.16 2.14
CA LEU A 46 2.16 11.22 0.92
C LEU A 46 0.67 11.30 1.30
N ALA A 47 -0.06 12.25 0.71
CA ALA A 47 -1.51 12.23 0.76
C ALA A 47 -2.05 11.21 -0.25
N LEU A 48 -2.59 10.09 0.25
CA LEU A 48 -3.04 8.97 -0.57
C LEU A 48 -4.54 8.73 -0.42
N SER A 49 -5.17 8.33 -1.52
CA SER A 49 -6.55 7.85 -1.50
C SER A 49 -6.59 6.38 -1.12
N ILE A 50 -7.46 6.03 -0.17
CA ILE A 50 -7.61 4.67 0.37
C ILE A 50 -9.09 4.28 0.42
N CYS A 51 -9.40 3.00 0.23
CA CYS A 51 -10.76 2.48 0.37
C CYS A 51 -11.19 2.39 1.85
N HIS A 52 -12.36 2.94 2.15
CA HIS A 52 -13.01 2.76 3.45
C HIS A 52 -13.85 1.46 3.44
N ALA A 53 -13.93 0.77 4.59
CA ALA A 53 -14.65 -0.51 4.67
C ALA A 53 -16.16 -0.42 4.37
N SER A 54 -16.78 0.74 4.60
CA SER A 54 -18.20 0.98 4.25
C SER A 54 -18.41 1.28 2.76
N GLY A 55 -17.35 1.22 1.94
CA GLY A 55 -17.35 1.69 0.56
C GLY A 55 -16.89 3.15 0.44
N GLY A 56 -16.47 3.50 -0.78
CA GLY A 56 -15.90 4.81 -1.09
C GLY A 56 -14.41 4.94 -0.73
N SER A 57 -13.86 6.12 -1.00
CA SER A 57 -12.45 6.43 -0.73
C SER A 57 -12.33 7.65 0.17
N LEU A 58 -11.29 7.67 1.00
CA LEU A 58 -10.87 8.82 1.80
C LEU A 58 -9.42 9.18 1.50
N SER A 59 -9.03 10.42 1.82
CA SER A 59 -7.64 10.86 1.75
C SER A 59 -7.00 10.77 3.13
N ALA A 60 -5.80 10.20 3.21
CA ALA A 60 -5.02 10.14 4.43
C ALA A 60 -3.52 10.21 4.13
N GLU A 61 -2.78 10.83 5.05
CA GLU A 61 -1.33 10.91 4.95
C GLU A 61 -0.71 9.55 5.33
N HIS A 62 0.23 9.08 4.52
CA HIS A 62 0.95 7.84 4.76
C HIS A 62 2.42 8.02 4.43
N THR A 63 3.29 7.34 5.19
CA THR A 63 4.67 7.12 4.78
C THR A 63 4.88 5.65 4.45
N ILE A 64 5.30 5.36 3.22
CA ILE A 64 5.50 3.99 2.74
C ILE A 64 6.94 3.55 3.00
N TYR A 65 7.11 2.31 3.45
CA TYR A 65 8.39 1.67 3.71
C TYR A 65 8.49 0.33 2.99
N ALA A 66 9.72 -0.09 2.71
CA ALA A 66 10.04 -1.42 2.24
C ALA A 66 11.22 -1.97 3.04
N GLU A 67 11.13 -3.23 3.43
CA GLU A 67 12.17 -3.94 4.18
C GLU A 67 12.39 -5.32 3.56
N LYS A 68 13.65 -5.75 3.44
CA LYS A 68 13.99 -7.08 2.95
C LYS A 68 14.16 -8.02 4.15
N LYS A 69 13.27 -9.00 4.27
CA LYS A 69 13.30 -10.04 5.31
C LYS A 69 13.46 -11.40 4.66
N GLU A 70 14.47 -12.16 5.08
CA GLU A 70 14.70 -13.54 4.59
C GLU A 70 14.72 -13.63 3.05
N GLY A 71 15.32 -12.63 2.39
CA GLY A 71 15.40 -12.55 0.93
C GLY A 71 14.11 -12.09 0.23
N LYS A 72 13.03 -11.86 0.96
CA LYS A 72 11.75 -11.36 0.43
C LYS A 72 11.54 -9.90 0.80
N TRP A 73 10.98 -9.13 -0.13
CA TRP A 73 10.59 -7.75 0.14
C TRP A 73 9.21 -7.72 0.82
N ALA A 74 9.13 -7.00 1.93
CA ALA A 74 7.89 -6.63 2.60
C ALA A 74 7.67 -5.13 2.45
N PHE A 75 6.43 -4.74 2.17
CA PHE A 75 6.01 -3.34 2.09
C PHE A 75 5.05 -3.03 3.22
N GLY A 76 5.14 -1.82 3.76
CA GLY A 76 4.25 -1.34 4.81
C GLY A 76 4.04 0.16 4.70
N ALA A 77 3.06 0.67 5.43
CA ALA A 77 2.82 2.10 5.55
C ALA A 77 2.57 2.47 7.01
N LEU A 78 3.12 3.60 7.43
CA LEU A 78 2.75 4.28 8.67
C LEU A 78 1.76 5.40 8.34
N ILE A 79 0.92 5.69 9.32
CA ILE A 79 -0.19 6.64 9.28
C ILE A 79 0.09 7.73 10.30
#